data_AF-A0AAV0YIA8-F1
#
_entry.id   AF-A0AAV0YIA8-F1
#
_cell.length_a   1.000
_cell.length_b   1.000
_cell.length_c   1.000
_cell.angle_alpha   90.00
_cell.angle_beta   90.00
_cell.angle_gamma   90.00
#
_symmetry.space_group_name_H-M   'P 1'
#
loop_
_entity.id
_entity.type
_entity.pdbx_description
1 polymer ?
#
loop_
_entity_poly.entity_id
_entity_poly.type
_entity_poly.pdbx_seq_one_letter_code
_entity_poly.pdbx_strand_id
1 'polypeptide(L)'
;MAKSIPKIGSRKTGRIGSRKHPRKIPKGVIYIQASFNNTIVTVTDVRGRVISWSSAGSCGFKGTRRGTPFAALTAAGNAIQTVVDQGMQRADVMIKGPGLGREAALRAISGSRIRTLQWKCVESRVDSKRLYYGRFIMSPLMKGQADTIGIAMRRILLGEIEGTCITRAKSEKIPHEYSTIIGIQESIHEILMNLKEVVLRSNLYGTRDASICFKGPGYVTAQDIILPPSVEVIDNTQHIANLTEPINLCIELEIDRKRGYRIKTLNNIQDGSYTIDAVFMPVRNANHSIHSYVNGNEKQEILVLEIWTNGSLTPKEALYEASRNLIDLFIPFLHAEEENLNFENNQHKITLPLFTFHDRLDMIESDHRKDYLQANRTILCRGLTRWLEQRHISL
;
A
#
# COMPACT_ATOMS: atom_id res chain seq x y z
N MET A 1 29.10 -17.81 88.01
CA MET A 1 29.57 -17.63 86.62
C MET A 1 28.48 -18.11 85.67
N ALA A 2 27.69 -17.19 85.10
CA ALA A 2 26.62 -17.51 84.16
C ALA A 2 27.04 -17.04 82.75
N LYS A 3 27.04 -17.96 81.79
CA LYS A 3 27.51 -17.74 80.40
C LYS A 3 26.56 -16.83 79.62
N SER A 4 27.13 -15.84 78.94
CA SER A 4 26.46 -14.91 78.03
C SER A 4 26.05 -15.58 76.70
N ILE A 5 24.81 -15.36 76.27
CA ILE A 5 24.27 -15.79 74.97
C ILE A 5 24.79 -14.83 73.87
N PRO A 6 25.42 -15.30 72.77
CA PRO A 6 25.88 -14.43 71.71
C PRO A 6 24.74 -14.01 70.76
N LYS A 7 24.79 -12.73 70.33
CA LYS A 7 23.83 -12.10 69.41
C LYS A 7 23.87 -12.72 68.01
N ILE A 8 22.69 -13.03 67.47
CA ILE A 8 22.48 -13.47 66.09
C ILE A 8 22.78 -12.31 65.14
N GLY A 9 23.85 -12.45 64.36
CA GLY A 9 24.25 -11.50 63.32
C GLY A 9 23.30 -11.52 62.13
N SER A 10 22.92 -10.34 61.62
CA SER A 10 22.10 -10.16 60.43
C SER A 10 22.81 -10.77 59.22
N ARG A 11 22.22 -11.81 58.61
CA ARG A 11 22.66 -12.38 57.33
C ARG A 11 22.50 -11.32 56.23
N LYS A 12 23.62 -10.72 55.81
CA LYS A 12 23.70 -9.98 54.53
C LYS A 12 23.38 -10.97 53.41
N THR A 13 22.25 -10.80 52.75
CA THR A 13 21.93 -11.49 51.49
C THR A 13 22.87 -10.97 50.40
N GLY A 14 24.00 -11.66 50.22
CA GLY A 14 24.87 -11.43 49.08
C GLY A 14 24.10 -11.77 47.80
N ARG A 15 23.74 -10.75 47.01
CA ARG A 15 23.30 -10.95 45.63
C ARG A 15 24.48 -11.53 44.87
N ILE A 16 24.44 -12.84 44.62
CA ILE A 16 25.35 -13.53 43.71
C ILE A 16 25.06 -12.96 42.32
N GLY A 17 25.80 -11.92 41.95
CA GLY A 17 25.78 -11.33 40.63
C GLY A 17 26.42 -12.32 39.67
N SER A 18 25.61 -13.15 39.01
CA SER A 18 26.02 -13.82 37.78
C SER A 18 26.52 -12.75 36.82
N ARG A 19 27.85 -12.67 36.62
CA ARG A 19 28.46 -11.92 35.52
C ARG A 19 27.95 -12.54 34.22
N LYS A 20 26.78 -12.11 33.77
CA LYS A 20 26.28 -12.41 32.43
C LYS A 20 27.24 -11.74 31.47
N HIS A 21 28.03 -12.55 30.75
CA HIS A 21 28.79 -12.04 29.61
C HIS A 21 27.82 -11.31 28.67
N PRO A 22 28.08 -10.04 28.31
CA PRO A 22 27.19 -9.28 27.46
C PRO A 22 27.17 -9.96 26.09
N ARG A 23 26.05 -10.60 25.77
CA ARG A 23 25.78 -11.08 24.41
C ARG A 23 25.67 -9.83 23.54
N LYS A 24 26.56 -9.69 22.55
CA LYS A 24 26.45 -8.64 21.54
C LYS A 24 25.28 -8.97 20.62
N ILE A 25 24.18 -8.26 20.78
CA ILE A 25 22.98 -8.42 19.96
C ILE A 25 22.95 -7.24 18.99
N PRO A 26 23.33 -7.41 17.72
CA PRO A 26 23.46 -6.28 16.79
C PRO A 26 22.10 -5.70 16.35
N LYS A 27 21.05 -6.52 16.33
CA LYS A 27 19.68 -6.16 15.90
C LYS A 27 18.63 -6.54 16.94
N GLY A 28 17.66 -5.66 17.20
CA GLY A 28 16.52 -5.94 18.09
C GLY A 28 15.23 -5.23 17.68
N VAL A 29 14.22 -5.30 18.56
CA VAL A 29 12.93 -4.61 18.40
C VAL A 29 12.63 -3.82 19.68
N ILE A 30 12.23 -2.57 19.55
CA ILE A 30 11.85 -1.69 20.66
C ILE A 30 10.34 -1.51 20.64
N TYR A 31 9.67 -2.03 21.66
CA TYR A 31 8.24 -1.87 21.87
C TYR A 31 7.98 -0.68 22.79
N ILE A 32 7.22 0.30 22.31
CA ILE A 32 6.74 1.44 23.10
C ILE A 32 5.24 1.23 23.33
N GLN A 33 4.87 1.05 24.59
CA GLN A 33 3.47 1.01 25.01
C GLN A 33 3.14 2.32 25.73
N ALA A 34 2.44 3.21 25.02
CA ALA A 34 2.05 4.53 25.52
C ALA A 34 0.57 4.53 25.94
N SER A 35 0.32 4.59 27.25
CA SER A 35 -1.01 4.84 27.83
C SER A 35 -1.11 6.27 28.36
N PHE A 36 -2.31 6.73 28.73
CA PHE A 36 -2.51 8.05 29.33
C PHE A 36 -1.75 8.23 30.66
N ASN A 37 -1.56 7.14 31.41
CA ASN A 37 -1.01 7.19 32.77
C ASN A 37 0.46 6.75 32.84
N ASN A 38 0.94 5.99 31.86
CA ASN A 38 2.29 5.41 31.90
C ASN A 38 2.80 5.10 30.49
N THR A 39 4.11 5.22 30.30
CA THR A 39 4.80 4.76 29.11
C THR A 39 5.78 3.66 29.51
N ILE A 40 5.70 2.52 28.83
CA ILE A 40 6.59 1.37 29.03
C ILE A 40 7.37 1.15 27.73
N VAL A 41 8.69 1.05 27.86
CA VAL A 41 9.59 0.77 26.76
C VAL A 41 10.27 -0.56 27.03
N THR A 42 10.09 -1.51 26.12
CA THR A 42 10.65 -2.86 26.22
C THR A 42 11.51 -3.12 25.00
N VAL A 43 12.75 -3.52 25.20
CA VAL A 43 13.69 -3.84 24.12
C VAL A 43 13.92 -5.34 24.09
N THR A 44 13.72 -5.94 22.93
CA THR A 44 13.88 -7.38 22.71
C THR A 44 14.89 -7.68 21.63
N ASP A 45 15.38 -8.92 21.64
CA ASP A 45 16.05 -9.54 20.51
C ASP A 45 15.05 -9.84 19.38
N VAL A 46 15.53 -10.20 18.19
CA VAL A 46 14.68 -10.61 17.04
C VAL A 46 13.82 -11.84 17.36
N ARG A 47 14.23 -12.64 18.35
CA ARG A 47 13.52 -13.82 18.86
C ARG A 47 12.49 -13.50 19.97
N GLY A 48 12.23 -12.21 20.25
CA GLY A 48 11.26 -11.78 21.27
C GLY A 48 11.75 -11.87 22.73
N ARG A 49 13.02 -12.23 22.97
CA ARG A 49 13.58 -12.25 24.33
C ARG A 49 13.84 -10.83 24.83
N VAL A 50 13.32 -10.48 26.00
CA VAL A 50 13.53 -9.15 26.61
C VAL A 50 14.99 -8.98 27.06
N ILE A 51 15.64 -7.94 26.56
CA ILE A 51 17.00 -7.54 26.91
C ILE A 51 16.97 -6.50 28.02
N SER A 52 16.13 -5.49 27.84
CA SER A 52 15.96 -4.38 28.76
C SER A 52 14.53 -3.89 28.73
N TRP A 53 14.06 -3.34 29.84
CA TRP A 53 12.76 -2.69 29.92
C TRP A 53 12.84 -1.54 30.92
N SER A 54 12.04 -0.51 30.68
CA SER A 54 11.91 0.64 31.57
C SER A 54 10.51 1.22 31.46
N SER A 55 10.05 1.87 32.52
CA SER A 55 8.76 2.55 32.56
C SER A 55 8.89 3.88 33.30
N ALA A 56 7.93 4.79 33.11
CA ALA A 56 7.90 6.02 33.91
C ALA A 56 7.83 5.70 35.42
N GLY A 57 7.12 4.64 35.80
CA GLY A 57 7.06 4.16 37.18
C GLY A 57 8.41 3.68 37.74
N SER A 58 9.18 2.90 36.97
CA SER A 58 10.49 2.40 37.40
C SER A 58 11.55 3.51 37.47
N CYS A 59 11.36 4.60 36.72
CA CYS A 59 12.20 5.79 36.77
C CYS A 59 11.88 6.73 37.94
N GLY A 60 10.99 6.33 38.87
CA GLY A 60 10.70 7.09 40.08
C GLY A 60 9.59 8.14 39.94
N PHE A 61 8.97 8.29 38.77
CA PHE A 61 7.81 9.17 38.61
C PHE A 61 6.58 8.55 39.30
N LYS A 62 5.85 9.36 40.06
CA LYS A 62 4.64 8.95 40.82
C LYS A 62 3.43 9.80 40.43
N GLY A 63 2.23 9.24 40.57
CA GLY A 63 0.96 9.93 40.29
C GLY A 63 0.85 10.40 38.84
N THR A 64 0.25 11.58 38.65
CA THR A 64 0.01 12.21 37.34
C THR A 64 1.30 12.49 36.56
N ARG A 65 2.44 12.62 37.23
CA ARG A 65 3.75 12.84 36.59
C ARG A 65 4.20 11.67 35.71
N ARG A 66 3.63 10.46 35.90
CA ARG A 66 3.95 9.26 35.09
C ARG A 66 3.48 9.35 33.63
N GLY A 67 2.38 10.05 33.38
CA GLY A 67 1.84 10.25 32.03
C GLY A 67 2.54 11.35 31.23
N THR A 68 3.48 12.07 31.86
CA THR A 68 4.12 13.23 31.23
C THR A 68 5.09 12.81 30.12
N PRO A 69 5.22 13.61 29.04
CA PRO A 69 6.21 13.37 27.99
C PRO A 69 7.65 13.30 28.52
N PHE A 70 7.97 14.08 29.56
CA PHE A 70 9.29 14.06 30.19
C PHE A 70 9.59 12.70 30.85
N ALA A 71 8.62 12.13 31.56
CA ALA A 71 8.79 10.81 32.16
C ALA A 71 8.97 9.70 31.10
N ALA A 72 8.29 9.81 29.96
CA ALA A 72 8.46 8.90 28.83
C ALA A 72 9.85 9.02 28.19
N LEU A 73 10.38 10.24 28.03
CA LEU A 73 11.74 10.50 27.54
C LEU A 73 12.79 9.81 28.43
N THR A 74 12.68 9.99 29.76
CA THR A 74 13.61 9.36 30.73
C THR A 74 13.50 7.84 30.72
N ALA A 75 12.27 7.31 30.65
CA ALA A 75 12.05 5.86 30.58
C ALA A 75 12.69 5.24 29.33
N ALA A 76 12.48 5.86 28.16
CA ALA A 76 13.09 5.44 26.91
C ALA A 76 14.63 5.51 26.98
N GLY A 77 15.19 6.64 27.44
CA GLY A 77 16.64 6.81 27.57
C GLY A 77 17.29 5.73 28.43
N ASN A 78 16.70 5.39 29.58
CA ASN A 78 17.21 4.34 30.46
C ASN A 78 17.18 2.94 29.81
N ALA A 79 16.09 2.59 29.12
CA ALA A 79 16.01 1.31 28.41
C ALA A 79 17.06 1.22 27.29
N ILE A 80 17.24 2.30 26.52
CA ILE A 80 18.17 2.35 25.40
C ILE A 80 19.62 2.31 25.87
N GLN A 81 19.98 3.06 26.92
CA GLN A 81 21.36 3.14 27.39
C GLN A 81 21.94 1.75 27.68
N THR A 82 21.17 0.93 28.40
CA THR A 82 21.57 -0.46 28.72
C THR A 82 21.77 -1.35 27.50
N VAL A 83 21.14 -1.02 26.38
CA VAL A 83 21.15 -1.80 25.14
C VAL A 83 22.24 -1.31 24.19
N VAL A 84 22.52 -0.01 24.18
CA VAL A 84 23.70 0.57 23.53
C VAL A 84 24.97 0.02 24.16
N ASP A 85 25.03 -0.09 25.49
CA ASP A 85 26.16 -0.68 26.22
C ASP A 85 26.37 -2.17 25.86
N GLN A 86 25.30 -2.88 25.49
CA GLN A 86 25.34 -4.27 25.01
C GLN A 86 25.66 -4.39 23.51
N GLY A 87 25.88 -3.26 22.81
CA GLY A 87 26.32 -3.23 21.43
C GLY A 87 25.21 -3.38 20.39
N MET A 88 23.95 -3.04 20.74
CA MET A 88 22.88 -2.99 19.74
C MET A 88 23.05 -1.80 18.82
N GLN A 89 23.07 -2.07 17.52
CA GLN A 89 23.31 -1.06 16.49
C GLN A 89 22.04 -0.70 15.73
N ARG A 90 21.10 -1.64 15.60
CA ARG A 90 19.86 -1.48 14.84
C ARG A 90 18.67 -1.97 15.64
N ALA A 91 17.58 -1.21 15.60
CA ALA A 91 16.33 -1.69 16.14
C ALA A 91 15.13 -1.22 15.32
N ASP A 92 14.13 -2.08 15.23
CA ASP A 92 12.84 -1.73 14.67
C ASP A 92 11.94 -1.23 15.82
N VAL A 93 11.25 -0.10 15.63
CA VAL A 93 10.43 0.52 16.69
C VAL A 93 8.96 0.23 16.44
N MET A 94 8.29 -0.34 17.43
CA MET A 94 6.87 -0.65 17.40
C MET A 94 6.14 0.14 18.48
N ILE A 95 5.17 0.97 18.09
CA ILE A 95 4.44 1.84 19.02
C ILE A 95 3.00 1.36 19.14
N LYS A 96 2.51 1.22 20.37
CA LYS A 96 1.12 0.87 20.69
C LYS A 96 0.54 1.86 21.71
N GLY A 97 -0.70 2.27 21.47
CA GLY A 97 -1.52 3.05 22.41
C GLY A 97 -1.52 4.58 22.16
N PRO A 98 -2.54 5.30 22.70
CA PRO A 98 -2.79 6.72 22.41
C PRO A 98 -2.05 7.71 23.32
N GLY A 99 -1.20 7.26 24.24
CA GLY A 99 -0.62 8.11 25.29
C GLY A 99 0.28 9.25 24.79
N LEU A 100 0.30 10.37 25.52
CA LEU A 100 1.11 11.57 25.24
C LEU A 100 2.62 11.31 25.23
N GLY A 101 3.08 10.21 25.83
CA GLY A 101 4.49 9.82 25.88
C GLY A 101 5.05 9.23 24.59
N ARG A 102 4.23 8.94 23.57
CA ARG A 102 4.66 8.23 22.35
C ARG A 102 5.77 8.96 21.58
N GLU A 103 5.59 10.26 21.34
CA GLU A 103 6.50 11.07 20.54
C GLU A 103 7.78 11.36 21.32
N ALA A 104 7.67 11.58 22.63
CA ALA A 104 8.81 11.80 23.50
C ALA A 104 9.71 10.54 23.56
N ALA A 105 9.11 9.36 23.69
CA ALA A 105 9.85 8.11 23.65
C ALA A 105 10.51 7.87 22.28
N LEU A 106 9.79 8.13 21.18
CA LEU A 106 10.35 8.02 19.83
C LEU A 106 11.53 8.99 19.61
N ARG A 107 11.41 10.24 20.07
CA ARG A 107 12.48 11.24 20.01
C ARG A 107 13.72 10.82 20.79
N ALA A 108 13.56 10.20 21.98
CA ALA A 108 14.69 9.65 22.74
C ALA A 108 15.41 8.53 21.96
N ILE A 109 14.65 7.67 21.28
CA ILE A 109 15.21 6.59 20.45
C ILE A 109 15.93 7.16 19.23
N SER A 110 15.31 8.11 18.52
CA SER A 110 15.91 8.74 17.34
C SER A 110 17.15 9.58 17.68
N GLY A 111 17.24 10.14 18.88
CA GLY A 111 18.44 10.82 19.38
C GLY A 111 19.54 9.87 19.88
N SER A 112 19.27 8.56 19.95
CA SER A 112 20.25 7.56 20.38
C SER A 112 21.13 7.07 19.23
N ARG A 113 22.19 6.32 19.54
CA ARG A 113 23.06 5.69 18.53
C ARG A 113 22.42 4.51 17.80
N ILE A 114 21.19 4.13 18.16
CA ILE A 114 20.49 3.00 17.54
C ILE A 114 19.90 3.45 16.20
N ARG A 115 20.24 2.72 15.14
CA ARG A 115 19.75 2.97 13.80
C ARG A 115 18.30 2.51 13.69
N THR A 116 17.41 3.46 13.41
CA THR A 116 16.00 3.22 13.13
C THR A 116 15.72 3.69 11.71
N LEU A 117 15.12 2.82 10.88
CA LEU A 117 14.73 3.18 9.53
C LEU A 117 13.56 4.15 9.60
N GLN A 118 13.72 5.33 9.03
CA GLN A 118 12.68 6.36 8.99
C GLN A 118 12.50 6.85 7.56
N TRP A 119 11.27 7.22 7.22
CA TRP A 119 10.99 7.96 6.01
C TRP A 119 10.32 9.28 6.34
N LYS A 120 10.56 10.29 5.52
CA LYS A 120 10.02 11.64 5.69
C LYS A 120 9.61 12.20 4.32
N CYS A 121 8.49 12.91 4.28
CA CYS A 121 8.18 13.80 3.17
C CYS A 121 9.02 15.09 3.34
N VAL A 122 9.92 15.33 2.37
CA VAL A 122 10.74 16.55 2.33
C VAL A 122 9.96 17.69 1.73
N GLU A 123 9.24 17.38 0.65
CA GLU A 123 8.55 18.36 -0.15
C GLU A 123 7.27 17.76 -0.74
N SER A 124 6.21 18.54 -0.76
CA SER A 124 4.99 18.24 -1.48
C SER A 124 4.51 19.54 -2.12
N ARG A 125 4.30 19.51 -3.43
CA ARG A 125 3.86 20.66 -4.21
C ARG A 125 2.67 20.26 -5.07
N VAL A 126 1.77 21.21 -5.27
CA VAL A 126 0.65 21.09 -6.20
C VAL A 126 0.88 22.15 -7.27
N ASP A 127 1.42 21.73 -8.42
CA ASP A 127 1.75 22.64 -9.52
C ASP A 127 0.48 22.97 -10.32
N SER A 128 -0.42 22.01 -10.46
CA SER A 128 -1.71 22.15 -11.15
C SER A 128 -2.72 21.14 -10.62
N LYS A 129 -4.00 21.30 -10.95
CA LYS A 129 -5.04 20.32 -10.59
C LYS A 129 -4.68 18.90 -11.06
N ARG A 130 -3.94 18.78 -12.17
CA ARG A 130 -3.48 17.52 -12.77
C ARG A 130 -2.02 17.16 -12.51
N LEU A 131 -1.30 17.92 -11.70
CA LEU A 131 0.13 17.66 -11.47
C LEU A 131 0.50 17.90 -10.02
N TYR A 132 0.58 16.80 -9.29
CA TYR A 132 0.94 16.79 -7.87
C TYR A 132 2.32 16.13 -7.73
N TYR A 133 3.23 16.81 -7.05
CA TYR A 133 4.60 16.39 -6.82
C TYR A 133 4.84 16.07 -5.35
N GLY A 134 5.59 15.00 -5.08
CA GLY A 134 6.05 14.64 -3.74
C GLY A 134 7.47 14.10 -3.76
N ARG A 135 8.29 14.61 -2.84
CA ARG A 135 9.66 14.14 -2.58
C ARG A 135 9.75 13.51 -1.21
N PHE A 136 10.16 12.26 -1.16
CA PHE A 136 10.27 11.44 0.04
C PHE A 136 11.71 10.98 0.23
N ILE A 137 12.17 10.92 1.47
CA ILE A 137 13.48 10.39 1.83
C ILE A 137 13.31 9.21 2.76
N MET A 138 14.15 8.19 2.61
CA MET A 138 14.24 7.05 3.50
C MET A 138 15.70 6.82 3.91
N SER A 139 15.97 6.81 5.20
CA SER A 139 17.30 6.63 5.78
C SER A 139 17.22 6.12 7.24
N PRO A 140 18.30 5.51 7.78
CA PRO A 140 19.52 5.08 7.10
C PRO A 140 19.34 3.70 6.42
N LEU A 141 19.84 3.55 5.19
CA LEU A 141 19.90 2.28 4.45
C LEU A 141 21.33 1.76 4.36
N MET A 142 21.49 0.44 4.26
CA MET A 142 22.78 -0.17 3.95
C MET A 142 23.04 -0.12 2.44
N LYS A 143 24.32 -0.21 2.05
CA LYS A 143 24.72 -0.22 0.65
C LYS A 143 23.93 -1.25 -0.17
N GLY A 144 23.26 -0.79 -1.24
CA GLY A 144 22.46 -1.61 -2.16
C GLY A 144 21.00 -1.84 -1.74
N GLN A 145 20.62 -1.52 -0.50
CA GLN A 145 19.22 -1.58 -0.08
C GLN A 145 18.40 -0.46 -0.74
N ALA A 146 19.01 0.71 -0.95
CA ALA A 146 18.35 1.84 -1.59
C ALA A 146 17.98 1.52 -3.05
N ASP A 147 18.87 0.88 -3.81
CA ASP A 147 18.59 0.41 -5.18
C ASP A 147 17.41 -0.57 -5.20
N THR A 148 17.47 -1.58 -4.33
CA THR A 148 16.45 -2.63 -4.27
C THR A 148 15.06 -2.04 -4.01
N ILE A 149 14.96 -1.16 -3.00
CA ILE A 149 13.70 -0.51 -2.64
C ILE A 149 13.27 0.49 -3.72
N GLY A 150 14.20 1.29 -4.25
CA GLY A 150 13.93 2.30 -5.27
C GLY A 150 13.38 1.71 -6.58
N ILE A 151 14.03 0.65 -7.08
CA ILE A 151 13.61 -0.06 -8.30
C ILE A 151 12.24 -0.72 -8.08
N ALA A 152 12.05 -1.40 -6.94
CA ALA A 152 10.78 -2.06 -6.63
C ALA A 152 9.63 -1.05 -6.52
N MET A 153 9.83 0.03 -5.76
CA MET A 153 8.84 1.10 -5.61
C MET A 153 8.51 1.74 -6.95
N ARG A 154 9.52 2.06 -7.78
CA ARG A 154 9.29 2.66 -9.10
C ARG A 154 8.42 1.77 -10.01
N ARG A 155 8.67 0.45 -10.01
CA ARG A 155 7.89 -0.50 -10.83
C ARG A 155 6.43 -0.56 -10.37
N ILE A 156 6.20 -0.61 -9.06
CA ILE A 156 4.86 -0.71 -8.50
C ILE A 156 4.08 0.59 -8.67
N LEU A 157 4.72 1.74 -8.38
CA LEU A 157 4.11 3.05 -8.55
C LEU A 157 3.58 3.27 -9.98
N LEU A 158 4.33 2.84 -10.99
CA LEU A 158 3.96 3.02 -12.40
C LEU A 158 3.02 1.92 -12.93
N GLY A 159 3.07 0.69 -12.39
CA GLY A 159 2.38 -0.46 -13.00
C GLY A 159 1.18 -0.99 -12.22
N GLU A 160 1.23 -0.96 -10.90
CA GLU A 160 0.31 -1.72 -10.03
C GLU A 160 -0.67 -0.86 -9.24
N ILE A 161 -0.53 0.47 -9.30
CA ILE A 161 -1.49 1.37 -8.66
C ILE A 161 -2.78 1.38 -9.47
N GLU A 162 -3.90 1.36 -8.77
CA GLU A 162 -5.22 1.39 -9.38
C GLU A 162 -5.62 2.81 -9.78
N GLY A 163 -6.08 2.95 -11.01
CA GLY A 163 -6.65 4.19 -11.53
C GLY A 163 -8.14 4.02 -11.83
N THR A 164 -8.87 5.13 -11.78
CA THR A 164 -10.25 5.21 -12.27
C THR A 164 -10.26 5.94 -13.60
N CYS A 165 -10.89 5.38 -14.63
CA CYS A 165 -11.09 6.07 -15.90
C CYS A 165 -12.36 5.59 -16.62
N ILE A 166 -12.73 6.32 -17.67
CA ILE A 166 -13.87 6.01 -18.53
C ILE A 166 -13.41 4.95 -19.54
N THR A 167 -14.14 3.84 -19.63
CA THR A 167 -13.78 2.70 -20.50
C THR A 167 -14.68 2.52 -21.69
N ARG A 168 -15.93 2.97 -21.61
CA ARG A 168 -16.88 2.96 -22.71
C ARG A 168 -17.69 4.23 -22.75
N ALA A 169 -18.10 4.60 -23.95
CA ALA A 169 -19.07 5.65 -24.21
C ALA A 169 -20.11 5.11 -25.19
N LYS A 170 -21.40 5.24 -24.91
CA LYS A 170 -22.51 4.84 -25.79
C LYS A 170 -23.33 6.08 -26.13
N SER A 171 -23.67 6.22 -27.41
CA SER A 171 -24.52 7.30 -27.89
C SER A 171 -25.55 6.75 -28.87
N GLU A 172 -26.81 7.14 -28.71
CA GLU A 172 -27.93 6.61 -29.50
C GLU A 172 -27.93 7.08 -30.96
N LYS A 173 -27.36 8.26 -31.24
CA LYS A 173 -27.54 8.96 -32.53
C LYS A 173 -26.44 8.67 -33.55
N ILE A 174 -25.54 7.74 -33.28
CA ILE A 174 -24.25 7.69 -33.96
C ILE A 174 -23.95 6.29 -34.53
N PRO A 175 -23.67 6.18 -35.84
CA PRO A 175 -23.31 4.92 -36.46
C PRO A 175 -21.84 4.50 -36.29
N HIS A 176 -20.86 5.42 -36.30
CA HIS A 176 -19.43 5.08 -36.27
C HIS A 176 -18.52 6.14 -35.60
N GLU A 177 -17.34 5.74 -35.11
CA GLU A 177 -16.40 6.57 -34.33
C GLU A 177 -15.89 7.83 -35.05
N TYR A 178 -15.93 7.84 -36.38
CA TYR A 178 -15.46 8.94 -37.22
C TYR A 178 -16.59 9.85 -37.74
N SER A 179 -17.84 9.66 -37.32
CA SER A 179 -18.91 10.53 -37.80
C SER A 179 -18.87 11.89 -37.11
N THR A 180 -19.27 12.91 -37.83
CA THR A 180 -19.54 14.24 -37.29
C THR A 180 -21.03 14.37 -37.02
N ILE A 181 -21.37 15.02 -35.90
CA ILE A 181 -22.76 15.37 -35.59
C ILE A 181 -22.96 16.81 -36.04
N ILE A 182 -23.96 17.03 -36.90
CA ILE A 182 -24.36 18.39 -37.28
C ILE A 182 -24.71 19.17 -36.01
N GLY A 183 -24.15 20.38 -35.84
CA GLY A 183 -24.37 21.22 -34.67
C GLY A 183 -23.45 20.95 -33.47
N ILE A 184 -22.47 20.05 -33.60
CA ILE A 184 -21.32 19.91 -32.69
C ILE A 184 -20.05 20.25 -33.45
N GLN A 185 -19.15 21.00 -32.83
CA GLN A 185 -17.90 21.44 -33.47
C GLN A 185 -16.91 20.28 -33.63
N GLU A 186 -16.78 19.43 -32.61
CA GLU A 186 -15.83 18.30 -32.57
C GLU A 186 -16.39 17.05 -33.24
N SER A 187 -15.48 16.22 -33.76
CA SER A 187 -15.77 14.85 -34.15
C SER A 187 -15.92 13.95 -32.93
N ILE A 188 -16.55 12.79 -33.10
CA ILE A 188 -16.73 11.83 -31.99
C ILE A 188 -15.40 11.28 -31.52
N HIS A 189 -14.47 11.05 -32.44
CA HIS A 189 -13.11 10.68 -32.09
C HIS A 189 -12.45 11.71 -31.17
N GLU A 190 -12.59 13.01 -31.47
CA GLU A 190 -12.09 14.09 -30.61
C GLU A 190 -12.81 14.10 -29.26
N ILE A 191 -14.13 13.89 -29.21
CA ILE A 191 -14.87 13.75 -27.95
C ILE A 191 -14.34 12.57 -27.12
N LEU A 192 -14.08 11.41 -27.73
CA LEU A 192 -13.52 10.25 -27.04
C LEU A 192 -12.10 10.54 -26.52
N MET A 193 -11.27 11.27 -27.28
CA MET A 193 -9.95 11.71 -26.83
C MET A 193 -10.04 12.71 -25.66
N ASN A 194 -10.98 13.66 -25.72
CA ASN A 194 -11.23 14.61 -24.64
C ASN A 194 -11.74 13.91 -23.37
N LEU A 195 -12.62 12.90 -23.51
CA LEU A 195 -13.09 12.06 -22.40
C LEU A 195 -11.94 11.24 -21.78
N LYS A 196 -10.98 10.76 -22.59
CA LYS A 196 -9.79 10.05 -22.10
C LYS A 196 -8.89 10.93 -21.22
N GLU A 197 -8.90 12.25 -21.42
CA GLU A 197 -8.13 13.19 -20.60
C GLU A 197 -8.79 13.52 -19.24
N VAL A 198 -10.07 13.19 -19.05
CA VAL A 198 -10.77 13.44 -17.80
C VAL A 198 -10.19 12.56 -16.68
N VAL A 199 -9.70 13.21 -15.63
CA VAL A 199 -9.14 12.53 -14.46
C VAL A 199 -10.22 12.37 -13.39
N LEU A 200 -10.52 11.12 -13.06
CA LEU A 200 -11.50 10.74 -12.05
C LEU A 200 -10.80 10.20 -10.80
N ARG A 201 -11.39 10.49 -9.64
CA ARG A 201 -11.04 9.88 -8.35
C ARG A 201 -12.25 9.09 -7.87
N SER A 202 -12.04 7.84 -7.49
CA SER A 202 -13.13 7.02 -6.98
C SER A 202 -12.65 5.90 -6.08
N ASN A 203 -13.52 5.45 -5.17
CA ASN A 203 -13.34 4.22 -4.39
C ASN A 203 -14.37 3.17 -4.83
N LEU A 204 -14.45 2.94 -6.14
CA LEU A 204 -15.40 2.01 -6.74
C LEU A 204 -14.96 0.55 -6.61
N TYR A 205 -15.94 -0.32 -6.40
CA TYR A 205 -15.84 -1.75 -6.66
C TYR A 205 -16.71 -2.06 -7.88
N GLY A 206 -16.08 -2.52 -8.97
CA GLY A 206 -16.75 -2.84 -10.23
C GLY A 206 -17.00 -1.64 -11.15
N THR A 207 -17.71 -1.89 -12.25
CA THR A 207 -18.09 -0.87 -13.24
C THR A 207 -19.28 -0.06 -12.75
N ARG A 208 -19.27 1.25 -13.01
CA ARG A 208 -20.43 2.12 -12.78
C ARG A 208 -20.73 2.99 -13.96
N ASP A 209 -22.02 3.29 -14.11
CA ASP A 209 -22.51 4.11 -15.20
C ASP A 209 -22.52 5.59 -14.78
N ALA A 210 -22.19 6.44 -15.74
CA ALA A 210 -22.31 7.88 -15.69
C ALA A 210 -22.95 8.36 -16.99
N SER A 211 -23.44 9.60 -17.03
CA SER A 211 -24.03 10.13 -18.25
C SER A 211 -23.71 11.61 -18.43
N ILE A 212 -23.66 12.06 -19.68
CA ILE A 212 -23.58 13.47 -20.05
C ILE A 212 -24.88 13.81 -20.75
N CYS A 213 -25.63 14.76 -20.21
CA CYS A 213 -26.91 15.21 -20.77
C CYS A 213 -26.89 16.74 -20.86
N PHE A 214 -26.62 17.27 -22.05
CA PHE A 214 -26.55 18.72 -22.28
C PHE A 214 -27.54 19.14 -23.36
N LYS A 215 -28.23 20.27 -23.15
CA LYS A 215 -29.23 20.82 -24.06
C LYS A 215 -28.91 22.27 -24.39
N GLY A 216 -28.84 22.59 -25.68
CA GLY A 216 -28.64 23.96 -26.16
C GLY A 216 -27.27 24.21 -26.76
N PRO A 217 -27.05 25.38 -27.38
CA PRO A 217 -25.73 25.80 -27.81
C PRO A 217 -24.88 26.19 -26.58
N GLY A 218 -23.64 25.72 -26.51
CA GLY A 218 -22.75 25.97 -25.38
C GLY A 218 -21.61 24.97 -25.25
N TYR A 219 -20.69 25.27 -24.33
CA TYR A 219 -19.53 24.43 -24.03
C TYR A 219 -19.90 23.33 -23.03
N VAL A 220 -19.59 22.09 -23.38
CA VAL A 220 -19.68 20.92 -22.52
C VAL A 220 -18.32 20.67 -21.89
N THR A 221 -18.30 20.71 -20.57
CA THR A 221 -17.09 20.50 -19.76
C THR A 221 -17.24 19.25 -18.90
N ALA A 222 -16.15 18.81 -18.27
CA ALA A 222 -16.19 17.69 -17.33
C ALA A 222 -17.08 17.94 -16.10
N GLN A 223 -17.47 19.19 -15.82
CA GLN A 223 -18.45 19.50 -14.78
C GLN A 223 -19.86 19.01 -15.12
N ASP A 224 -20.20 18.92 -16.41
CA ASP A 224 -21.54 18.56 -16.89
C ASP A 224 -21.78 17.04 -16.90
N ILE A 225 -20.77 16.26 -16.47
CA ILE A 225 -20.88 14.82 -16.31
C ILE A 225 -21.69 14.52 -15.06
N ILE A 226 -22.80 13.80 -15.23
CA ILE A 226 -23.62 13.26 -14.15
C ILE A 226 -22.92 12.01 -13.61
N LEU A 227 -22.19 12.20 -12.51
CA LEU A 227 -21.40 11.15 -11.85
C LEU A 227 -22.18 10.49 -10.71
N PRO A 228 -21.91 9.20 -10.43
CA PRO A 228 -22.39 8.56 -9.21
C PRO A 228 -21.69 9.14 -7.97
N PRO A 229 -22.30 9.05 -6.77
CA PRO A 229 -21.83 9.74 -5.55
C PRO A 229 -20.45 9.29 -5.03
N SER A 230 -19.89 8.20 -5.57
CA SER A 230 -18.58 7.66 -5.20
C SER A 230 -17.45 8.07 -6.13
N VAL A 231 -17.74 8.87 -7.16
CA VAL A 231 -16.78 9.35 -8.16
C VAL A 231 -16.74 10.86 -8.13
N GLU A 232 -15.53 11.41 -8.10
CA GLU A 232 -15.27 12.84 -8.19
C GLU A 232 -14.40 13.12 -9.42
N VAL A 233 -14.71 14.22 -10.12
CA VAL A 233 -13.84 14.78 -11.16
C VAL A 233 -12.82 15.70 -10.47
N ILE A 234 -11.55 15.52 -10.81
CA ILE A 234 -10.46 16.37 -10.28
C ILE A 234 -10.37 17.70 -11.01
N ASP A 235 -10.62 17.69 -12.32
CA ASP A 235 -10.55 18.87 -13.16
C ASP A 235 -11.84 19.13 -13.94
N ASN A 236 -12.66 20.00 -13.36
CA ASN A 236 -13.95 20.41 -13.91
C ASN A 236 -13.81 21.24 -15.21
N THR A 237 -12.62 21.78 -15.51
CA THR A 237 -12.41 22.66 -16.68
C THR A 237 -12.02 21.92 -17.95
N GLN A 238 -11.92 20.58 -17.92
CA GLN A 238 -11.64 19.82 -19.14
C GLN A 238 -12.76 20.06 -20.16
N HIS A 239 -12.37 20.51 -21.33
CA HIS A 239 -13.27 20.66 -22.47
C HIS A 239 -13.62 19.27 -23.04
N ILE A 240 -14.90 19.03 -23.33
CA ILE A 240 -15.38 17.80 -23.96
C ILE A 240 -15.84 18.09 -25.38
N ALA A 241 -16.80 19.00 -25.54
CA ALA A 241 -17.40 19.35 -26.82
C ALA A 241 -18.03 20.75 -26.79
N ASN A 242 -18.22 21.35 -27.96
CA ASN A 242 -18.92 22.62 -28.16
C ASN A 242 -20.14 22.41 -29.07
N LEU A 243 -21.33 22.75 -28.56
CA LEU A 243 -22.58 22.69 -29.31
C LEU A 243 -22.84 24.06 -29.95
N THR A 244 -22.91 24.10 -31.27
CA THR A 244 -23.22 25.34 -32.02
C THR A 244 -24.72 25.54 -32.21
N GLU A 245 -25.49 24.47 -32.23
CA GLU A 245 -26.94 24.45 -32.41
C GLU A 245 -27.66 23.94 -31.14
N PRO A 246 -28.96 24.23 -30.96
CA PRO A 246 -29.75 23.76 -29.82
C PRO A 246 -30.08 22.26 -29.90
N ILE A 247 -29.04 21.43 -29.82
CA ILE A 247 -29.12 19.98 -29.92
C ILE A 247 -29.03 19.38 -28.52
N ASN A 248 -29.69 18.23 -28.35
CA ASN A 248 -29.55 17.42 -27.15
C ASN A 248 -28.45 16.39 -27.38
N LEU A 249 -27.34 16.55 -26.66
CA LEU A 249 -26.25 15.59 -26.58
C LEU A 249 -26.46 14.72 -25.34
N CYS A 250 -26.65 13.42 -25.57
CA CYS A 250 -26.71 12.40 -24.54
C CYS A 250 -25.62 11.34 -24.81
N ILE A 251 -24.74 11.14 -23.84
CA ILE A 251 -23.69 10.11 -23.88
C ILE A 251 -23.74 9.33 -22.57
N GLU A 252 -23.95 8.02 -22.66
CA GLU A 252 -23.80 7.10 -21.53
C GLU A 252 -22.33 6.67 -21.42
N LEU A 253 -21.80 6.63 -20.22
CA LEU A 253 -20.40 6.37 -19.93
C LEU A 253 -20.28 5.22 -18.94
N GLU A 254 -19.32 4.32 -19.16
CA GLU A 254 -18.94 3.31 -18.16
C GLU A 254 -17.59 3.67 -17.54
N ILE A 255 -17.58 3.82 -16.22
CA ILE A 255 -16.41 4.09 -15.40
C ILE A 255 -15.96 2.79 -14.74
N ASP A 256 -14.66 2.52 -14.78
CA ASP A 256 -14.07 1.32 -14.20
C ASP A 256 -12.82 1.67 -13.40
N ARG A 257 -12.49 0.84 -12.42
CA ARG A 257 -11.31 0.97 -11.59
C ARG A 257 -10.46 -0.30 -11.71
N LYS A 258 -9.31 -0.18 -12.37
CA LYS A 258 -8.41 -1.30 -12.67
C LYS A 258 -6.95 -0.86 -12.56
N ARG A 259 -6.04 -1.82 -12.81
CA ARG A 259 -4.59 -1.59 -12.85
C ARG A 259 -4.05 -1.58 -14.28
N GLY A 260 -2.99 -0.82 -14.47
CA GLY A 260 -2.19 -0.83 -15.69
C GLY A 260 -2.89 -0.22 -16.91
N TYR A 261 -2.43 -0.63 -18.08
CA TYR A 261 -2.97 -0.21 -19.36
C TYR A 261 -3.67 -1.39 -20.03
N ARG A 262 -4.95 -1.24 -20.38
CA ARG A 262 -5.68 -2.24 -21.15
C ARG A 262 -6.03 -1.66 -22.51
N ILE A 263 -5.30 -2.08 -23.53
CA ILE A 263 -5.74 -1.95 -24.91
C ILE A 263 -6.90 -2.94 -25.07
N LYS A 264 -8.12 -2.46 -25.23
CA LYS A 264 -9.21 -3.35 -25.61
C LYS A 264 -9.06 -3.66 -27.10
N THR A 265 -8.91 -4.93 -27.42
CA THR A 265 -9.16 -5.42 -28.78
C THR A 265 -10.62 -5.15 -29.13
N LEU A 266 -10.88 -4.72 -30.36
CA LEU A 266 -12.21 -4.46 -30.91
C LEU A 266 -13.07 -5.73 -30.87
N ASN A 267 -13.69 -6.02 -29.73
CA ASN A 267 -14.73 -7.03 -29.67
C ASN A 267 -15.97 -6.41 -30.29
N ASN A 268 -16.42 -6.98 -31.41
CA ASN A 268 -17.66 -6.64 -32.11
C ASN A 268 -18.79 -6.36 -31.12
N ILE A 269 -19.15 -5.09 -30.93
CA ILE A 269 -20.36 -4.72 -30.21
C ILE A 269 -21.26 -4.03 -31.21
N GLN A 270 -22.32 -4.74 -31.59
CA GLN A 270 -23.33 -4.33 -32.57
C GLN A 270 -24.26 -3.21 -32.05
N ASP A 271 -23.88 -2.49 -30.98
CA ASP A 271 -24.81 -1.77 -30.09
C ASP A 271 -24.49 -0.27 -29.89
N GLY A 272 -23.74 0.35 -30.82
CA GLY A 272 -23.44 1.79 -30.77
C GLY A 272 -22.55 2.23 -29.60
N SER A 273 -21.85 1.28 -28.95
CA SER A 273 -20.91 1.57 -27.87
C SER A 273 -19.47 1.65 -28.38
N TYR A 274 -18.77 2.72 -28.01
CA TYR A 274 -17.37 2.97 -28.32
C TYR A 274 -16.49 2.57 -27.14
N THR A 275 -15.37 1.92 -27.43
CA THR A 275 -14.35 1.62 -26.40
C THR A 275 -13.34 2.74 -26.34
N ILE A 276 -13.10 3.26 -25.14
CA ILE A 276 -12.03 4.22 -24.90
C ILE A 276 -10.81 3.46 -24.40
N ASP A 277 -9.64 3.84 -24.90
CA ASP A 277 -8.35 3.37 -24.40
C ASP A 277 -8.18 3.76 -22.93
N ALA A 278 -8.40 2.78 -22.06
CA ALA A 278 -8.45 3.00 -20.63
C ALA A 278 -7.03 3.08 -20.04
N VAL A 279 -6.63 4.28 -19.65
CA VAL A 279 -5.36 4.55 -18.94
C VAL A 279 -5.62 4.57 -17.45
N PHE A 280 -5.42 3.44 -16.76
CA PHE A 280 -5.62 3.34 -15.31
C PHE A 280 -4.35 3.69 -14.51
N MET A 281 -3.53 4.63 -15.00
CA MET A 281 -2.23 4.96 -14.40
C MET A 281 -2.25 6.37 -13.79
N PRO A 282 -2.54 6.51 -12.48
CA PRO A 282 -2.59 7.82 -11.83
C PRO A 282 -1.20 8.43 -11.57
N VAL A 283 -0.15 7.59 -11.45
CA VAL A 283 1.23 8.05 -11.37
C VAL A 283 1.77 8.29 -12.77
N ARG A 284 2.16 9.54 -13.06
CA ARG A 284 2.71 9.96 -14.35
C ARG A 284 4.20 9.65 -14.46
N ASN A 285 4.93 9.88 -13.38
CA ASN A 285 6.36 9.63 -13.33
C ASN A 285 6.77 9.28 -11.89
N ALA A 286 7.81 8.46 -11.75
CA ALA A 286 8.46 8.15 -10.50
C ALA A 286 9.97 8.05 -10.75
N ASN A 287 10.74 8.86 -10.03
CA ASN A 287 12.19 8.86 -10.06
C ASN A 287 12.73 8.45 -8.68
N HIS A 288 13.92 7.84 -8.69
CA HIS A 288 14.62 7.53 -7.45
C HIS A 288 16.08 7.94 -7.59
N SER A 289 16.64 8.56 -6.56
CA SER A 289 18.06 8.86 -6.47
C SER A 289 18.62 8.33 -5.16
N ILE A 290 19.91 7.96 -5.20
CA ILE A 290 20.60 7.37 -4.07
C ILE A 290 21.74 8.29 -3.68
N HIS A 291 21.76 8.72 -2.43
CA HIS A 291 22.85 9.50 -1.88
C HIS A 291 23.57 8.66 -0.84
N SER A 292 24.85 8.39 -1.09
CA SER A 292 25.71 7.73 -0.09
C SER A 292 26.35 8.78 0.81
N TYR A 293 26.44 8.47 2.10
CA TYR A 293 27.14 9.29 3.09
C TYR A 293 27.88 8.39 4.06
N VAL A 294 28.92 8.93 4.68
CA VAL A 294 29.75 8.20 5.64
C VAL A 294 29.30 8.58 7.05
N ASN A 295 28.88 7.59 7.83
CA ASN A 295 28.50 7.76 9.23
C ASN A 295 29.44 6.93 10.10
N GLY A 296 30.54 7.54 10.55
CA GLY A 296 31.63 6.82 11.20
C GLY A 296 32.40 5.92 10.22
N ASN A 297 32.47 4.62 10.50
CA ASN A 297 33.20 3.65 9.68
C ASN A 297 32.34 2.94 8.62
N GLU A 298 31.03 3.22 8.58
CA GLU A 298 30.11 2.53 7.68
C GLU A 298 29.53 3.48 6.62
N LYS A 299 29.51 3.01 5.37
CA LYS A 299 28.86 3.69 4.26
C LYS A 299 27.35 3.42 4.33
N GLN A 300 26.58 4.50 4.43
CA GLN A 300 25.13 4.46 4.47
C GLN A 300 24.56 5.12 3.23
N GLU A 301 23.33 4.75 2.91
CA GLU A 301 22.58 5.29 1.78
C GLU A 301 21.30 5.95 2.26
N ILE A 302 20.90 6.97 1.51
CA ILE A 302 19.61 7.65 1.58
C ILE A 302 18.94 7.41 0.24
N LEU A 303 17.74 6.84 0.28
CA LEU A 303 16.87 6.76 -0.88
C LEU A 303 16.01 8.02 -0.93
N VAL A 304 16.06 8.73 -2.06
CA VAL A 304 15.13 9.82 -2.37
C VAL A 304 14.17 9.31 -3.44
N LEU A 305 12.88 9.42 -3.19
CA LEU A 305 11.81 9.10 -4.14
C LEU A 305 11.11 10.39 -4.54
N GLU A 306 10.98 10.59 -5.85
CA GLU A 306 10.24 11.71 -6.43
C GLU A 306 9.08 11.16 -7.23
N ILE A 307 7.86 11.60 -6.91
CA ILE A 307 6.63 11.02 -7.45
C ILE A 307 5.77 12.16 -8.03
N TRP A 308 5.32 11.98 -9.27
CA TRP A 308 4.39 12.87 -9.95
C TRP A 308 3.08 12.13 -10.25
N THR A 309 1.96 12.71 -9.83
CA THR A 309 0.62 12.12 -9.95
C THR A 309 -0.32 13.07 -10.67
N ASN A 310 -1.37 12.51 -11.29
CA ASN A 310 -2.36 13.25 -12.07
C ASN A 310 -3.44 13.97 -11.22
N GLY A 311 -3.30 14.00 -9.89
CA GLY A 311 -4.26 14.59 -8.95
C GLY A 311 -5.36 13.65 -8.46
N SER A 312 -5.60 12.51 -9.11
CA SER A 312 -6.56 11.49 -8.62
C SER A 312 -6.12 10.89 -7.28
N LEU A 313 -4.80 10.67 -7.14
CA LEU A 313 -4.17 10.13 -5.94
C LEU A 313 -3.06 11.08 -5.50
N THR A 314 -2.95 11.35 -4.20
CA THR A 314 -1.82 12.15 -3.71
C THR A 314 -0.53 11.34 -3.73
N PRO A 315 0.65 11.97 -3.90
CA PRO A 315 1.94 11.25 -3.88
C PRO A 315 2.17 10.42 -2.60
N LYS A 316 1.62 10.88 -1.48
CA LYS A 316 1.71 10.18 -0.19
C LYS A 316 0.80 8.93 -0.17
N GLU A 317 -0.43 9.04 -0.66
CA GLU A 317 -1.33 7.89 -0.79
C GLU A 317 -0.77 6.86 -1.78
N ALA A 318 -0.22 7.32 -2.91
CA ALA A 318 0.45 6.47 -3.89
C ALA A 318 1.59 5.66 -3.28
N LEU A 319 2.41 6.29 -2.43
CA LEU A 319 3.49 5.59 -1.72
C LEU A 319 2.95 4.50 -0.78
N TYR A 320 1.84 4.76 -0.08
CA TYR A 320 1.23 3.75 0.79
C TYR A 320 0.61 2.59 0.03
N GLU A 321 -0.12 2.87 -1.05
CA GLU A 321 -0.70 1.83 -1.91
C GLU A 321 0.39 0.97 -2.54
N ALA A 322 1.44 1.60 -3.07
CA ALA A 322 2.60 0.88 -3.60
C ALA A 322 3.31 0.02 -2.54
N SER A 323 3.43 0.53 -1.30
CA SER A 323 4.05 -0.23 -0.21
C SER A 323 3.23 -1.46 0.16
N ARG A 324 1.89 -1.34 0.21
CA ARG A 324 1.00 -2.49 0.48
C ARG A 324 1.14 -3.54 -0.61
N ASN A 325 1.02 -3.13 -1.88
CA ASN A 325 1.18 -4.02 -3.02
C ASN A 325 2.54 -4.75 -2.99
N LEU A 326 3.62 -4.04 -2.63
CA LEU A 326 4.94 -4.66 -2.51
C LEU A 326 4.98 -5.71 -1.41
N ILE A 327 4.41 -5.42 -0.24
CA ILE A 327 4.35 -6.36 0.89
C ILE A 327 3.52 -7.60 0.50
N ASP A 328 2.39 -7.40 -0.17
CA ASP A 328 1.50 -8.47 -0.59
C ASP A 328 2.19 -9.46 -1.52
N LEU A 329 3.11 -8.99 -2.38
CA LEU A 329 3.96 -9.86 -3.22
C LEU A 329 4.91 -10.76 -2.41
N PHE A 330 5.30 -10.34 -1.20
CA PHE A 330 6.19 -11.11 -0.33
C PHE A 330 5.45 -12.03 0.65
N ILE A 331 4.14 -11.83 0.87
CA ILE A 331 3.33 -12.66 1.78
C ILE A 331 3.46 -14.17 1.47
N PRO A 332 3.39 -14.64 0.20
CA PRO A 332 3.53 -16.07 -0.10
C PRO A 332 4.86 -16.67 0.36
N PHE A 333 5.95 -15.89 0.30
CA PHE A 333 7.26 -16.35 0.76
C PHE A 333 7.38 -16.39 2.28
N LEU A 334 6.60 -15.58 3.01
CA LEU A 334 6.57 -15.58 4.47
C LEU A 334 5.79 -16.77 5.06
N HIS A 335 4.88 -17.36 4.27
CA HIS A 335 4.04 -18.50 4.69
C HIS A 335 4.47 -19.84 4.08
N ALA A 336 5.56 -19.88 3.32
CA ALA A 336 6.06 -21.10 2.67
C ALA A 336 6.70 -22.10 3.64
N GLU A 337 6.94 -21.73 4.91
CA GLU A 337 7.53 -22.59 5.93
C GLU A 337 6.45 -23.09 6.90
N GLU A 338 5.58 -24.02 6.47
CA GLU A 338 4.84 -24.88 7.42
C GLU A 338 4.28 -26.21 6.83
N GLU A 339 4.66 -26.60 5.61
CA GLU A 339 4.47 -27.98 5.14
C GLU A 339 5.80 -28.74 5.23
N ASN A 340 6.12 -29.26 6.41
CA ASN A 340 7.13 -30.30 6.56
C ASN A 340 6.66 -31.55 5.80
N LEU A 341 7.01 -31.64 4.52
CA LEU A 341 6.93 -32.87 3.76
C LEU A 341 7.89 -33.87 4.40
N ASN A 342 7.34 -34.84 5.13
CA ASN A 342 8.03 -36.07 5.47
C ASN A 342 8.37 -36.78 4.15
N PHE A 343 9.55 -36.51 3.61
CA PHE A 343 10.08 -37.25 2.47
C PHE A 343 10.51 -38.64 2.95
N GLU A 344 9.61 -39.61 2.86
CA GLU A 344 10.04 -41.00 2.70
C GLU A 344 10.61 -41.17 1.29
N ASN A 345 11.84 -41.67 1.24
CA ASN A 345 12.62 -41.95 0.05
C ASN A 345 11.80 -42.74 -0.98
N ASN A 346 11.67 -42.22 -2.20
CA ASN A 346 11.74 -43.03 -3.43
C ASN A 346 12.03 -42.17 -4.67
N GLN A 347 12.76 -42.78 -5.59
CA GLN A 347 13.49 -42.16 -6.68
C GLN A 347 12.61 -41.60 -7.83
N HIS A 348 13.06 -40.47 -8.38
CA HIS A 348 12.92 -40.00 -9.76
C HIS A 348 11.52 -39.74 -10.34
N LYS A 349 11.04 -38.50 -10.15
CA LYS A 349 10.59 -37.56 -11.20
C LYS A 349 10.27 -36.22 -10.53
N ILE A 350 11.00 -35.15 -10.88
CA ILE A 350 10.60 -33.80 -10.48
C ILE A 350 9.39 -33.44 -11.36
N THR A 351 8.21 -33.75 -10.85
CA THR A 351 6.97 -33.18 -11.39
C THR A 351 6.86 -31.80 -10.74
N LEU A 352 7.00 -30.74 -11.53
CA LEU A 352 6.69 -29.39 -11.05
C LEU A 352 5.28 -29.44 -10.44
N PRO A 353 5.09 -29.03 -9.17
CA PRO A 353 3.78 -29.08 -8.57
C PRO A 353 2.87 -28.16 -9.39
N LEU A 354 1.81 -28.74 -9.95
CA LEU A 354 0.75 -28.00 -10.59
C LEU A 354 0.13 -27.14 -9.48
N PHE A 355 0.43 -25.85 -9.44
CA PHE A 355 -0.11 -24.94 -8.44
C PHE A 355 -1.63 -24.88 -8.56
N THR A 356 -2.35 -25.70 -7.80
CA THR A 356 -3.80 -25.57 -7.62
C THR A 356 -4.05 -24.44 -6.64
N PHE A 357 -4.18 -23.22 -7.17
CA PHE A 357 -4.67 -22.06 -6.45
C PHE A 357 -6.18 -22.17 -6.20
N HIS A 358 -6.63 -23.16 -5.43
CA HIS A 358 -7.97 -23.15 -4.87
C HIS A 358 -7.87 -23.64 -3.43
N ASP A 359 -8.16 -22.70 -2.52
CA ASP A 359 -8.66 -22.89 -1.15
C ASP A 359 -7.84 -22.16 -0.10
N ARG A 360 -8.04 -20.83 -0.03
CA ARG A 360 -8.19 -20.04 1.21
C ARG A 360 -8.88 -18.69 0.92
N LEU A 361 -10.06 -18.74 0.30
CA LEU A 361 -11.03 -17.64 0.30
C LEU A 361 -12.14 -17.84 1.36
N ASP A 362 -11.94 -18.72 2.34
CA ASP A 362 -12.88 -18.89 3.43
C ASP A 362 -12.48 -18.04 4.64
N MET A 363 -12.75 -16.73 4.56
CA MET A 363 -13.11 -15.92 5.74
C MET A 363 -13.66 -14.51 5.42
N ILE A 364 -14.05 -14.20 4.18
CA ILE A 364 -14.67 -12.89 3.83
C ILE A 364 -15.97 -13.02 2.98
N GLU A 365 -16.44 -14.22 2.63
CA GLU A 365 -17.70 -14.37 1.88
C GLU A 365 -18.88 -14.82 2.75
N SER A 366 -19.58 -13.84 3.32
CA SER A 366 -20.98 -14.02 3.71
C SER A 366 -21.82 -12.88 3.12
N ASP A 367 -22.01 -12.86 1.78
CA ASP A 367 -23.28 -12.36 1.20
C ASP A 367 -23.52 -12.62 -0.30
N HIS A 368 -22.58 -13.19 -1.06
CA HIS A 368 -22.72 -13.25 -2.52
C HIS A 368 -22.74 -14.67 -3.08
N ARG A 369 -23.87 -15.36 -2.92
CA ARG A 369 -24.14 -16.55 -3.76
C ARG A 369 -25.63 -16.78 -4.00
N LYS A 370 -26.20 -16.15 -5.03
CA LYS A 370 -27.36 -16.73 -5.73
C LYS A 370 -27.35 -16.70 -7.26
N ASP A 371 -26.61 -15.84 -7.98
CA ASP A 371 -26.87 -15.73 -9.43
C ASP A 371 -25.80 -16.35 -10.38
N TYR A 372 -24.68 -16.87 -9.87
CA TYR A 372 -23.60 -17.37 -10.73
C TYR A 372 -23.63 -18.87 -11.08
N LEU A 373 -24.50 -19.68 -10.45
CA LEU A 373 -24.49 -21.14 -10.61
C LEU A 373 -25.44 -21.70 -11.67
N GLN A 374 -26.31 -20.88 -12.28
CA GLN A 374 -27.27 -21.38 -13.29
C GLN A 374 -26.74 -21.31 -14.74
N ALA A 375 -25.78 -20.42 -15.04
CA ALA A 375 -25.33 -20.18 -16.42
C ALA A 375 -24.23 -21.15 -16.92
N ASN A 376 -23.39 -21.68 -16.03
CA ASN A 376 -22.21 -22.46 -16.43
C ASN A 376 -22.44 -23.97 -16.60
N ARG A 377 -23.62 -24.49 -16.23
CA ARG A 377 -23.96 -25.91 -16.45
C ARG A 377 -24.43 -26.21 -17.88
N THR A 378 -24.92 -25.21 -18.61
CA THR A 378 -25.50 -25.42 -19.95
C THR A 378 -24.43 -25.34 -21.06
N ILE A 379 -23.30 -24.66 -20.81
CA ILE A 379 -22.23 -24.45 -21.80
C ILE A 379 -21.26 -25.65 -21.84
N LEU A 380 -21.00 -26.30 -20.72
CA LEU A 380 -20.08 -27.45 -20.68
C LEU A 380 -20.66 -28.73 -21.30
N CYS A 381 -21.98 -28.92 -21.25
CA CYS A 381 -22.62 -30.13 -21.80
C CYS A 381 -22.85 -30.09 -23.32
N ARG A 382 -22.79 -28.91 -23.97
CA ARG A 382 -22.90 -28.78 -25.44
C ARG A 382 -21.56 -28.84 -26.17
N GLY A 383 -20.44 -28.59 -25.48
CA GLY A 383 -19.09 -28.67 -26.05
C GLY A 383 -18.55 -30.09 -26.17
N LEU A 384 -18.88 -30.98 -25.23
CA LEU A 384 -18.36 -32.35 -25.21
C LEU A 384 -19.07 -33.31 -26.19
N THR A 385 -20.34 -33.08 -26.51
CA THR A 385 -21.08 -33.90 -27.48
C THR A 385 -20.63 -33.64 -28.91
N ARG A 386 -20.25 -32.41 -29.25
CA ARG A 386 -19.78 -32.03 -30.59
C ARG A 386 -18.36 -32.54 -30.91
N TRP A 387 -17.57 -32.86 -29.88
CA TRP A 387 -16.19 -33.35 -30.02
C TRP A 387 -16.11 -34.87 -30.20
N LEU A 388 -17.13 -35.63 -29.74
CA LEU A 388 -17.17 -37.09 -29.87
C LEU A 388 -17.78 -37.58 -31.21
N GLU A 389 -18.60 -36.78 -31.89
CA GLU A 389 -19.17 -37.13 -33.21
C GLU A 389 -18.16 -36.99 -34.38
N GLN A 390 -17.08 -36.23 -34.22
CA GLN A 390 -16.09 -35.99 -35.29
C GLN A 390 -14.93 -37.00 -35.37
N ARG A 391 -14.92 -38.03 -34.50
CA ARG A 391 -13.88 -39.08 -34.50
C ARG A 391 -14.33 -40.46 -34.99
N HIS A 392 -15.59 -40.63 -35.38
CA HIS A 392 -16.13 -41.94 -35.81
C HIS A 392 -16.40 -42.09 -37.31
N ILE A 393 -15.91 -41.17 -38.16
CA ILE A 393 -15.94 -41.31 -39.63
C ILE A 393 -14.50 -41.28 -40.14
N SER A 394 -13.80 -42.42 -40.04
CA SER A 394 -12.60 -42.80 -40.80
C SER A 394 -12.19 -44.22 -40.39
N LEU A 395 -12.98 -45.21 -40.80
CA LEU A 395 -12.54 -46.56 -41.21
C LEU A 395 -13.70 -47.25 -41.92
#